data_AF-C5E067-F1
#
_entry.id   AF-C5E067-F1
#
_cell.length_a   1.000
_cell.length_b   1.000
_cell.length_c   1.000
_cell.angle_alpha   90.00
_cell.angle_beta   90.00
_cell.angle_gamma   90.00
#
_symmetry.space_group_name_H-M   'P 1'
#
loop_
_entity.id
_entity.type
_entity.pdbx_description
1 polymer ?
#
loop_
_entity_poly.entity_id
_entity_poly.type
_entity_poly.pdbx_seq_one_letter_code
_entity_poly.pdbx_strand_id
1 'polypeptide(L)'
;MEVMNSQLPKRRTYYEVIAGLASFERSQDVSLSHPELQELVKAEFHNKQAEKLPNTTNEETKRKKVTVHGYLGGKVDLDEASNASYDLSHTLLGGYVPRRQLESLSSIDFAHYFHKSLECEDALQIYDMFVANNFRRATALPSTVTHVNNNNSSNHNEPHASSGSAVKKSLVCKKCGTKFSGSHRMHRLRKHDCNSKR
;
A
#
# COMPACT_ATOMS: atom_id res chain seq x y z
N MET A 1 27.24 4.76 1.03
CA MET A 1 26.60 3.71 1.84
C MET A 1 25.34 4.30 2.40
N GLU A 2 24.22 4.17 1.70
CA GLU A 2 22.92 4.66 2.18
C GLU A 2 22.14 3.50 2.78
N VAL A 3 21.77 3.68 4.04
CA VAL A 3 21.06 2.72 4.88
C VAL A 3 19.63 2.61 4.38
N MET A 4 19.28 1.45 3.81
CA MET A 4 17.91 1.09 3.50
C MET A 4 17.14 0.87 4.81
N ASN A 5 16.53 1.93 5.34
CA ASN A 5 15.44 1.77 6.31
C ASN A 5 14.14 1.46 5.55
N SER A 6 14.06 0.24 5.00
CA SER A 6 12.78 -0.41 4.75
C SER A 6 12.40 -1.11 6.04
N GLN A 7 11.65 -0.42 6.90
CA GLN A 7 10.98 -1.10 8.01
C GLN A 7 10.02 -2.12 7.40
N LEU A 8 10.46 -3.38 7.30
CA LEU A 8 9.62 -4.55 6.99
C LEU A 8 8.55 -4.64 8.09
N PRO A 9 7.29 -4.28 7.82
CA PRO A 9 6.25 -4.42 8.81
C PRO A 9 5.76 -5.87 8.78
N LYS A 10 5.74 -6.49 9.96
CA LYS A 10 5.34 -7.88 10.25
C LYS A 10 6.27 -8.96 9.68
N ARG A 11 6.52 -9.96 10.52
CA ARG A 11 7.41 -11.10 10.34
C ARG A 11 6.96 -12.04 9.21
N ARG A 12 6.99 -11.58 7.97
CA ARG A 12 6.68 -12.42 6.80
C ARG A 12 7.85 -13.35 6.52
N THR A 13 7.55 -14.61 6.28
CA THR A 13 8.58 -15.59 5.92
C THR A 13 8.94 -15.48 4.44
N TYR A 14 10.14 -15.95 4.07
CA TYR A 14 10.60 -15.97 2.69
C TYR A 14 9.59 -16.65 1.74
N TYR A 15 8.99 -17.77 2.16
CA TYR A 15 8.02 -18.51 1.36
C TYR A 15 6.69 -17.77 1.20
N GLU A 16 6.23 -17.04 2.22
CA GLU A 16 5.06 -16.17 2.09
C GLU A 16 5.28 -15.09 1.04
N VAL A 17 6.48 -14.48 1.02
CA VAL A 17 6.84 -13.47 0.01
C VAL A 17 6.81 -14.06 -1.39
N ILE A 18 7.40 -15.25 -1.61
CA ILE A 18 7.35 -15.91 -2.92
C ILE A 18 5.92 -16.26 -3.31
N ALA A 19 5.13 -16.82 -2.40
CA ALA A 19 3.75 -17.19 -2.67
C ALA A 19 2.91 -15.97 -3.07
N GLY A 20 3.06 -14.84 -2.36
CA GLY A 20 2.41 -13.59 -2.70
C GLY A 20 2.84 -13.05 -4.06
N LEU A 21 4.14 -13.02 -4.37
CA LEU A 21 4.63 -12.56 -5.68
C LEU A 21 4.21 -13.48 -6.84
N ALA A 22 4.11 -14.78 -6.59
CA ALA A 22 3.64 -15.77 -7.56
C ALA A 22 2.15 -15.58 -7.89
N SER A 23 1.33 -15.20 -6.90
CA SER A 23 -0.11 -14.98 -7.10
C SER A 23 -0.45 -13.86 -8.09
N PHE A 24 0.46 -12.91 -8.30
CA PHE A 24 0.30 -11.83 -9.28
C PHE A 24 1.03 -12.06 -10.60
N GLU A 25 1.70 -13.20 -10.79
CA GLU A 25 2.52 -13.47 -11.99
C GLU A 25 3.60 -12.40 -12.25
N ARG A 26 4.09 -11.74 -11.19
CA ARG A 26 5.09 -10.66 -11.25
C ARG A 26 6.34 -10.94 -10.42
N SER A 27 6.62 -12.21 -10.13
CA SER A 27 7.82 -12.62 -9.39
C SER A 27 9.11 -12.25 -10.13
N GLN A 28 9.08 -12.22 -11.46
CA GLN A 28 10.20 -11.83 -12.32
C GLN A 28 10.59 -10.35 -12.22
N ASP A 29 9.69 -9.49 -11.76
CA ASP A 29 9.93 -8.04 -11.65
C ASP A 29 10.64 -7.66 -10.34
N VAL A 30 10.85 -8.62 -9.43
CA VAL A 30 11.39 -8.39 -8.09
C VAL A 30 12.69 -9.16 -7.91
N SER A 31 13.79 -8.42 -7.71
CA SER A 31 15.08 -8.98 -7.33
C SER A 31 15.41 -8.62 -5.88
N LEU A 32 15.63 -9.62 -5.03
CA LEU A 32 16.01 -9.42 -3.64
C LEU A 32 17.52 -9.25 -3.50
N SER A 33 17.92 -8.28 -2.69
CA SER A 33 19.32 -8.08 -2.33
C SER A 33 19.77 -9.10 -1.26
N HIS A 34 21.08 -9.33 -1.18
CA HIS A 34 21.66 -10.23 -0.17
C HIS A 34 21.26 -9.89 1.29
N PRO A 35 21.26 -8.62 1.74
CA PRO A 35 20.84 -8.29 3.10
C PRO A 35 19.34 -8.57 3.35
N GLU A 36 18.47 -8.31 2.37
CA GLU A 36 17.02 -8.60 2.48
C GLU A 36 16.75 -10.09 2.61
N LEU A 37 17.46 -10.93 1.85
CA LEU A 37 17.36 -12.39 1.96
C LEU A 37 17.78 -12.89 3.35
N GLN A 38 18.87 -12.34 3.90
CA GLN A 38 19.29 -12.70 5.25
C GLN A 38 18.26 -12.31 6.32
N GLU A 39 17.58 -11.19 6.14
CA GLU A 39 16.53 -10.74 7.07
C GLU A 39 15.28 -11.63 7.00
N LEU A 40 14.82 -11.99 5.79
CA LEU A 40 13.67 -12.87 5.59
C LEU A 40 13.89 -14.28 6.14
N VAL A 41 15.13 -14.80 6.06
CA VAL A 41 15.50 -16.10 6.65
C VAL A 41 15.57 -16.01 8.18
N LYS A 42 16.09 -14.92 8.75
CA LYS A 42 16.12 -14.72 10.22
C LYS A 42 14.72 -14.62 10.81
N ALA A 43 13.78 -14.00 10.10
CA ALA A 43 12.38 -13.91 10.52
C ALA A 43 11.73 -15.30 10.67
N GLU A 44 12.08 -16.26 9.82
CA GLU A 44 11.58 -17.64 9.90
C GLU A 44 12.02 -18.34 11.20
N PHE A 45 13.27 -18.17 11.60
CA PHE A 45 13.79 -18.74 12.85
C PHE A 45 13.12 -18.13 14.09
N HIS A 46 12.85 -16.82 14.07
CA HIS A 46 12.20 -16.13 15.18
C HIS A 46 10.70 -16.52 15.30
N ASN A 47 10.02 -16.80 14.18
CA ASN A 47 8.64 -17.30 14.20
C ASN A 47 8.55 -18.73 14.74
N LYS A 48 9.45 -19.63 14.30
CA LYS A 48 9.52 -21.02 14.83
C LYS A 48 9.91 -21.10 16.30
N GLN A 49 10.67 -20.11 16.81
CA GLN A 49 10.97 -20.01 18.24
C GLN A 49 9.79 -19.45 19.05
N ALA A 50 8.99 -18.54 18.48
CA ALA A 50 7.78 -18.02 19.12
C ALA A 50 6.69 -19.10 19.24
N GLU A 51 6.54 -19.99 18.24
CA GLU A 51 5.63 -21.15 18.31
C GLU A 51 6.11 -22.24 19.28
N LYS A 52 7.39 -22.24 19.66
CA LYS A 52 7.98 -23.15 20.64
C LYS A 52 8.01 -22.58 22.07
N LEU A 53 7.41 -21.42 22.35
CA LEU A 53 7.12 -21.08 23.73
C LEU A 53 6.05 -22.05 24.26
N PRO A 54 6.36 -22.87 25.28
CA PRO A 54 5.37 -23.73 25.89
C PRO A 54 4.30 -22.84 26.53
N ASN A 55 3.03 -23.10 26.22
CA ASN A 55 1.83 -22.69 26.98
C ASN A 55 2.14 -21.90 28.26
N THR A 56 2.41 -20.60 28.15
CA THR A 56 2.31 -19.68 29.29
C THR A 56 0.85 -19.24 29.44
N THR A 57 -0.08 -20.19 29.38
CA THR A 57 -1.51 -19.98 29.64
C THR A 57 -1.84 -20.22 31.11
N ASN A 58 -0.85 -20.23 31.99
CA ASN A 58 -1.04 -20.49 33.42
C ASN A 58 -1.10 -19.25 34.31
N GLU A 59 -0.86 -18.05 33.77
CA GLU A 59 -1.00 -16.79 34.53
C GLU A 59 -2.32 -16.04 34.23
N GLU A 60 -2.93 -16.23 33.06
CA GLU A 60 -4.25 -15.64 32.76
C GLU A 60 -5.42 -16.43 33.34
N THR A 61 -5.23 -17.73 33.60
CA THR A 61 -6.27 -18.61 34.18
C THR A 61 -6.63 -18.31 35.63
N LYS A 62 -5.86 -17.44 36.32
CA LYS A 62 -6.17 -16.98 37.68
C LYS A 62 -7.02 -15.71 37.72
N ARG A 63 -7.25 -15.03 36.58
CA ARG A 63 -8.20 -13.92 36.53
C ARG A 63 -9.61 -14.51 36.52
N LYS A 64 -10.42 -14.12 37.49
CA LYS A 64 -11.82 -14.56 37.58
C LYS A 64 -12.50 -14.20 36.26
N LYS A 65 -13.13 -15.18 35.61
CA LYS A 65 -13.90 -14.94 34.37
C LYS A 65 -15.10 -14.06 34.72
N VAL A 66 -15.17 -12.89 34.11
CA VAL A 66 -16.31 -11.99 34.25
C VAL A 66 -17.53 -12.63 33.61
N THR A 67 -18.68 -12.59 34.28
CA THR A 67 -19.92 -13.12 33.72
C THR A 67 -20.52 -12.09 32.76
N VAL A 68 -20.49 -12.39 31.46
CA VAL A 68 -20.90 -11.46 30.39
C VAL A 68 -22.39 -11.57 30.05
N HIS A 69 -23.01 -12.73 30.29
CA HIS A 69 -24.39 -13.00 29.90
C HIS A 69 -25.18 -13.74 30.99
N GLY A 70 -26.49 -13.57 30.99
CA GLY A 70 -27.40 -14.18 31.99
C GLY A 70 -28.01 -15.53 31.60
N TYR A 71 -27.62 -16.15 30.48
CA TYR A 71 -28.30 -17.34 29.95
C TYR A 71 -28.32 -18.56 30.91
N LEU A 72 -27.31 -18.69 31.77
CA LEU A 72 -27.22 -19.77 32.76
C LEU A 72 -27.73 -19.35 34.16
N GLY A 73 -28.33 -18.16 34.26
CA GLY A 73 -28.65 -17.53 35.54
C GLY A 73 -27.43 -16.84 36.17
N GLY A 74 -27.68 -15.77 36.92
CA GLY A 74 -26.65 -14.93 37.54
C GLY A 74 -26.87 -13.45 37.25
N LYS A 75 -26.51 -12.57 38.22
CA LYS A 75 -26.55 -11.13 38.01
C LYS A 75 -25.34 -10.72 37.17
N VAL A 76 -25.61 -10.08 36.04
CA VAL A 76 -24.57 -9.48 35.19
C VAL A 76 -24.37 -8.06 35.67
N ASP A 77 -23.14 -7.73 36.06
CA ASP A 77 -22.75 -6.34 36.23
C ASP A 77 -22.35 -5.78 34.86
N LEU A 78 -23.15 -4.84 34.35
CA LEU A 78 -22.96 -4.28 33.01
C LEU A 78 -21.68 -3.45 32.93
N ASP A 79 -21.27 -2.83 34.05
CA ASP A 79 -20.07 -2.00 34.10
C ASP A 79 -18.82 -2.87 34.02
N GLU A 80 -18.79 -4.01 34.71
CA GLU A 80 -17.69 -4.97 34.64
C GLU A 80 -17.64 -5.67 33.27
N ALA A 81 -18.79 -6.05 32.73
CA ALA A 81 -18.88 -6.68 31.41
C ALA A 81 -18.40 -5.74 30.29
N SER A 82 -18.79 -4.46 30.30
CA SER A 82 -18.38 -3.51 29.26
C SER A 82 -16.87 -3.25 29.21
N ASN A 83 -16.18 -3.41 30.34
CA ASN A 83 -14.74 -3.20 30.45
C ASN A 83 -13.92 -4.46 30.12
N ALA A 84 -14.58 -5.59 29.89
CA ALA A 84 -13.92 -6.82 29.50
C ALA A 84 -13.49 -6.77 28.02
N SER A 85 -12.30 -7.28 27.74
CA SER A 85 -11.83 -7.47 26.36
C SER A 85 -12.47 -8.70 25.74
N TYR A 86 -13.12 -8.52 24.59
CA TYR A 86 -13.73 -9.60 23.82
C TYR A 86 -12.89 -9.94 22.60
N ASP A 87 -12.35 -11.15 22.56
CA ASP A 87 -11.76 -11.69 21.34
C ASP A 87 -12.79 -12.58 20.61
N LEU A 88 -13.26 -12.09 19.46
CA LEU A 88 -14.21 -12.77 18.58
C LEU A 88 -13.60 -13.09 17.20
N SER A 89 -12.28 -13.15 17.13
CA SER A 89 -11.50 -13.34 15.90
C SER A 89 -11.83 -14.63 15.12
N HIS A 90 -12.42 -15.63 15.77
CA HIS A 90 -12.87 -16.86 15.12
C HIS A 90 -14.16 -16.69 14.29
N THR A 91 -14.89 -15.58 14.44
CA THR A 91 -16.12 -15.29 13.70
C THR A 91 -15.86 -14.30 12.57
N LEU A 92 -16.46 -14.52 11.38
CA LEU A 92 -16.27 -13.64 10.22
C LEU A 92 -17.09 -12.33 10.29
N LEU A 93 -18.24 -12.35 10.95
CA LEU A 93 -19.17 -11.22 11.04
C LEU A 93 -19.31 -10.67 12.48
N GLY A 94 -18.47 -11.15 13.41
CA GLY A 94 -18.54 -10.79 14.83
C GLY A 94 -19.58 -11.59 15.61
N GLY A 95 -19.84 -11.14 16.84
CA GLY A 95 -20.68 -11.87 17.82
C GLY A 95 -22.18 -11.77 17.58
N TYR A 96 -22.67 -10.77 16.85
CA TYR A 96 -24.09 -10.61 16.53
C TYR A 96 -24.28 -9.72 15.30
N VAL A 97 -25.21 -10.14 14.42
CA VAL A 97 -25.68 -9.35 13.28
C VAL A 97 -27.19 -9.22 13.35
N PRO A 98 -27.77 -8.00 13.27
CA PRO A 98 -29.21 -7.81 13.26
C PRO A 98 -29.89 -8.59 12.14
N ARG A 99 -30.98 -9.29 12.45
CA ARG A 99 -31.70 -10.16 11.51
C ARG A 99 -32.08 -9.46 10.20
N ARG A 100 -32.71 -8.28 10.29
CA ARG A 100 -33.11 -7.50 9.10
C ARG A 100 -31.93 -7.12 8.23
N GLN A 101 -30.79 -6.80 8.85
CA GLN A 101 -29.57 -6.49 8.13
C GLN A 101 -29.11 -7.74 7.39
N LEU A 102 -28.92 -8.86 8.10
CA LEU A 102 -28.44 -10.11 7.53
C LEU A 102 -29.31 -10.60 6.37
N GLU A 103 -30.63 -10.50 6.48
CA GLU A 103 -31.59 -10.87 5.42
C GLU A 103 -31.48 -9.98 4.17
N SER A 104 -31.02 -8.73 4.33
CA SER A 104 -30.87 -7.76 3.23
C SER A 104 -29.48 -7.73 2.60
N LEU A 105 -28.49 -8.41 3.19
CA LEU A 105 -27.11 -8.39 2.69
C LEU A 105 -26.97 -9.17 1.38
N SER A 106 -26.11 -8.64 0.52
CA SER A 106 -25.74 -9.24 -0.75
C SER A 106 -24.69 -10.31 -0.57
N SER A 107 -25.00 -11.56 -0.92
CA SER A 107 -24.05 -12.67 -0.80
C SER A 107 -22.83 -12.52 -1.71
N ILE A 108 -23.00 -11.91 -2.88
CA ILE A 108 -21.91 -11.74 -3.85
C ILE A 108 -20.87 -10.73 -3.36
N ASP A 109 -21.32 -9.64 -2.74
CA ASP A 109 -20.41 -8.61 -2.24
C ASP A 109 -19.58 -9.14 -1.06
N PHE A 110 -20.21 -9.94 -0.18
CA PHE A 110 -19.50 -10.59 0.92
C PHE A 110 -18.55 -11.69 0.43
N ALA A 111 -18.91 -12.46 -0.60
CA ALA A 111 -18.00 -13.44 -1.19
C ALA A 111 -16.74 -12.75 -1.75
N HIS A 112 -16.89 -11.64 -2.47
CA HIS A 112 -15.77 -10.85 -2.95
C HIS A 112 -14.95 -10.23 -1.81
N TYR A 113 -15.63 -9.72 -0.78
CA TYR A 113 -14.96 -9.19 0.40
C TYR A 113 -14.13 -10.27 1.11
N PHE A 114 -14.70 -11.45 1.37
CA PHE A 114 -14.00 -12.54 2.05
C PHE A 114 -12.85 -13.10 1.23
N HIS A 115 -13.02 -13.26 -0.08
CA HIS A 115 -11.93 -13.65 -0.95
C HIS A 115 -10.78 -12.62 -0.87
N LYS A 116 -11.11 -11.32 -0.90
CA LYS A 116 -10.10 -10.27 -0.78
C LYS A 116 -9.43 -10.23 0.58
N SER A 117 -10.18 -10.35 1.68
CA SER A 117 -9.65 -10.18 3.04
C SER A 117 -8.97 -11.43 3.58
N LEU A 118 -9.47 -12.62 3.27
CA LEU A 118 -8.93 -13.87 3.82
C LEU A 118 -7.82 -14.45 2.95
N GLU A 119 -7.93 -14.35 1.63
CA GLU A 119 -7.00 -15.00 0.71
C GLU A 119 -6.02 -14.01 0.06
N CYS A 120 -6.52 -12.86 -0.40
CA CYS A 120 -5.69 -11.92 -1.15
C CYS A 120 -4.98 -10.86 -0.31
N GLU A 121 -5.29 -10.69 0.98
CA GLU A 121 -4.72 -9.59 1.78
C GLU A 121 -3.20 -9.67 1.87
N ASP A 122 -2.67 -10.85 2.15
CA ASP A 122 -1.23 -11.09 2.26
C ASP A 122 -0.51 -10.81 0.95
N ALA A 123 -1.08 -11.30 -0.14
CA ALA A 123 -0.57 -11.06 -1.47
C ALA A 123 -0.56 -9.55 -1.79
N LEU A 124 -1.65 -8.84 -1.53
CA LEU A 124 -1.76 -7.39 -1.78
C LEU A 124 -0.71 -6.60 -0.98
N GLN A 125 -0.48 -6.95 0.29
CA GLN A 125 0.57 -6.33 1.11
C GLN A 125 1.97 -6.54 0.51
N ILE A 126 2.27 -7.77 0.05
CA ILE A 126 3.56 -8.10 -0.59
C ILE A 126 3.72 -7.33 -1.91
N TYR A 127 2.66 -7.26 -2.72
CA TYR A 127 2.64 -6.50 -3.96
C TYR A 127 2.95 -5.01 -3.72
N ASP A 128 2.30 -4.39 -2.73
CA ASP A 128 2.55 -3.00 -2.39
C ASP A 128 4.00 -2.77 -1.93
N MET A 129 4.55 -3.71 -1.18
CA MET A 129 5.91 -3.62 -0.64
C MET A 129 6.99 -3.71 -1.72
N PHE A 130 6.89 -4.68 -2.62
CA PHE A 130 7.95 -4.97 -3.59
C PHE A 130 7.69 -4.39 -4.98
N VAL A 131 6.46 -4.46 -5.49
CA VAL A 131 6.15 -4.06 -6.88
C VAL A 131 5.76 -2.58 -6.95
N ALA A 132 4.85 -2.13 -6.07
CA ALA A 132 4.38 -0.73 -6.11
C ALA A 132 5.48 0.27 -5.71
N ASN A 133 6.36 -0.09 -4.75
CA ASN A 133 7.49 0.74 -4.37
C ASN A 133 8.55 0.86 -5.48
N ASN A 134 8.80 -0.21 -6.24
CA ASN A 134 9.69 -0.16 -7.40
C ASN A 134 9.13 0.76 -8.50
N PHE A 135 7.82 0.72 -8.74
CA PHE A 135 7.17 1.62 -9.69
C PHE A 135 7.18 3.09 -9.23
N ARG A 136 6.96 3.36 -7.93
CA ARG A 136 7.04 4.72 -7.37
C ARG A 136 8.47 5.29 -7.42
N ARG A 137 9.50 4.46 -7.21
CA ARG A 137 10.91 4.89 -7.36
C ARG A 137 11.30 5.13 -8.81
N ALA A 138 10.83 4.32 -9.75
CA ALA A 138 11.09 4.52 -11.18
C ALA A 138 10.40 5.78 -11.76
N THR A 139 9.31 6.24 -11.13
CA THR A 139 8.56 7.43 -11.56
C THR A 139 8.90 8.70 -10.75
N ALA A 140 9.56 8.56 -9.60
CA ALA A 140 10.14 9.68 -8.87
C ALA A 140 11.39 10.16 -9.61
N LEU A 141 11.26 11.23 -10.41
CA LEU A 141 12.43 12.01 -10.80
C LEU A 141 13.17 12.46 -9.53
N PRO A 142 14.51 12.38 -9.49
CA PRO A 142 15.28 12.89 -8.36
C PRO A 142 15.03 14.39 -8.26
N SER A 143 14.23 14.79 -7.28
CA SER A 143 14.08 16.19 -6.91
C SER A 143 15.32 16.56 -6.11
N THR A 144 16.40 16.91 -6.80
CA THR A 144 17.51 17.64 -6.19
C THR A 144 16.97 19.01 -5.78
N VAL A 145 16.42 19.09 -4.57
CA VAL A 145 16.19 20.36 -3.89
C VAL A 145 17.53 20.77 -3.27
N THR A 146 18.40 21.33 -4.10
CA THR A 146 19.46 22.21 -3.60
C THR A 146 18.83 23.55 -3.26
N HIS A 147 18.48 23.72 -1.98
CA HIS A 147 18.26 25.04 -1.40
C HIS A 147 19.60 25.79 -1.42
N VAL A 148 19.89 26.54 -2.49
CA VAL A 148 20.89 27.61 -2.48
C VAL A 148 20.14 28.91 -2.66
N ASN A 149 20.03 29.59 -1.53
CA ASN A 149 19.54 30.94 -1.37
C ASN A 149 20.50 31.89 -2.08
N ASN A 150 20.05 32.70 -3.05
CA ASN A 150 20.69 33.97 -3.35
C ASN A 150 19.75 34.91 -4.13
N ASN A 151 19.35 35.97 -3.43
CA ASN A 151 18.82 37.19 -4.00
C ASN A 151 19.94 37.91 -4.78
N ASN A 152 19.71 38.24 -6.06
CA ASN A 152 19.80 39.63 -6.52
C ASN A 152 19.33 39.83 -7.96
N SER A 153 18.73 41.00 -8.13
CA SER A 153 18.06 41.58 -9.29
C SER A 153 18.91 41.71 -10.57
N SER A 154 18.26 41.63 -11.73
CA SER A 154 18.13 42.72 -12.74
C SER A 154 18.00 42.20 -14.19
N ASN A 155 17.24 42.97 -14.97
CA ASN A 155 16.84 42.80 -16.36
C ASN A 155 17.98 42.47 -17.34
N HIS A 156 17.72 41.62 -18.36
CA HIS A 156 17.68 42.01 -19.78
C HIS A 156 17.45 40.80 -20.72
N ASN A 157 17.13 41.16 -21.96
CA ASN A 157 16.58 40.40 -23.08
C ASN A 157 17.43 39.22 -23.62
N GLU A 158 16.72 38.39 -24.40
CA GLU A 158 17.15 37.45 -25.44
C GLU A 158 17.58 36.02 -25.04
N PRO A 159 17.12 34.98 -25.79
CA PRO A 159 17.17 33.59 -25.36
C PRO A 159 18.35 32.86 -25.99
N HIS A 160 19.46 32.75 -25.26
CA HIS A 160 20.55 31.85 -25.64
C HIS A 160 20.26 30.41 -25.20
N ALA A 161 20.34 29.52 -26.18
CA ALA A 161 20.26 28.07 -26.03
C ALA A 161 21.22 27.56 -24.95
N SER A 162 20.68 26.97 -23.89
CA SER A 162 21.42 26.03 -23.04
C SER A 162 20.93 24.61 -23.30
N SER A 163 21.87 23.83 -23.82
CA SER A 163 21.81 22.40 -24.07
C SER A 163 21.65 21.62 -22.76
N GLY A 164 20.43 21.18 -22.50
CA GLY A 164 20.10 20.08 -21.59
C GLY A 164 18.85 19.42 -22.14
N SER A 165 18.95 18.14 -22.54
CA SER A 165 17.88 17.39 -23.20
C SER A 165 16.75 17.01 -22.24
N ALA A 166 16.12 18.00 -21.62
CA ALA A 166 14.80 17.83 -21.05
C ALA A 166 13.84 17.47 -22.20
N VAL A 167 13.15 16.34 -22.10
CA VAL A 167 12.14 15.90 -23.08
C VAL A 167 11.05 16.97 -23.16
N LYS A 168 11.17 17.86 -24.17
CA LYS A 168 10.22 18.95 -24.40
C LYS A 168 8.92 18.36 -24.93
N LYS A 169 7.96 18.14 -24.02
CA LYS A 169 6.58 17.74 -24.38
C LYS A 169 6.02 18.73 -25.43
N SER A 170 5.69 18.21 -26.61
CA SER A 170 5.12 18.96 -27.73
C SER A 170 3.74 18.40 -28.10
N LEU A 171 2.87 19.24 -28.66
CA LEU A 171 1.56 18.86 -29.21
C LEU A 171 1.58 19.09 -30.72
N VAL A 172 0.81 18.31 -31.47
CA VAL A 172 0.75 18.39 -32.94
C VAL A 172 -0.71 18.53 -33.40
N CYS A 173 -1.05 19.53 -34.24
CA CYS A 173 -2.39 19.56 -34.87
C CYS A 173 -2.49 18.33 -35.79
N LYS A 174 -3.46 17.45 -35.54
CA LYS A 174 -3.70 16.25 -36.36
C LYS A 174 -4.04 16.58 -37.83
N LYS A 175 -4.56 17.78 -38.10
CA LYS A 175 -5.02 18.17 -39.44
C LYS A 175 -3.89 18.68 -40.34
N CYS A 176 -2.98 19.52 -39.81
CA CYS A 176 -1.93 20.18 -40.59
C CYS A 176 -0.49 19.85 -40.13
N GLY A 177 -0.33 19.04 -39.08
CA GLY A 177 0.99 18.63 -38.57
C GLY A 177 1.76 19.73 -37.84
N THR A 178 1.19 20.92 -37.64
CA THR A 178 1.86 22.03 -36.94
C THR A 178 2.18 21.64 -35.49
N LYS A 179 3.42 21.87 -35.05
CA LYS A 179 3.93 21.51 -33.73
C LYS A 179 3.89 22.70 -32.76
N PHE A 180 3.44 22.46 -31.54
CA PHE A 180 3.34 23.44 -30.47
C PHE A 180 4.16 22.99 -29.26
N SER A 181 5.13 23.80 -28.85
CA SER A 181 6.02 23.57 -27.70
C SER A 181 5.94 24.72 -26.69
N GLY A 182 6.44 24.49 -25.46
CA GLY A 182 6.45 25.47 -24.38
C GLY A 182 5.24 25.40 -23.43
N SER A 183 5.20 26.30 -22.45
CA SER A 183 4.17 26.38 -21.40
C SER A 183 2.77 26.68 -21.95
N HIS A 184 2.67 27.51 -22.98
CA HIS A 184 1.40 27.91 -23.61
C HIS A 184 1.01 27.07 -24.83
N ARG A 185 1.58 25.88 -25.00
CA ARG A 185 1.34 24.99 -26.16
C ARG A 185 -0.14 24.66 -26.38
N MET A 186 -0.92 24.48 -25.32
CA MET A 186 -2.36 24.16 -25.41
C MET A 186 -3.19 25.38 -25.86
N HIS A 187 -2.86 26.56 -25.36
CA HIS A 187 -3.53 27.80 -25.76
C HIS A 187 -3.24 28.15 -27.22
N ARG A 188 -2.00 27.96 -27.68
CA ARG A 188 -1.63 28.14 -29.09
C ARG A 188 -2.34 27.15 -30.01
N LEU A 189 -2.49 25.89 -29.60
CA LEU A 189 -3.27 24.90 -30.35
C LEU A 189 -4.77 25.28 -30.44
N ARG A 190 -5.35 25.84 -29.37
CA ARG A 190 -6.77 26.25 -29.38
C ARG A 190 -7.06 27.46 -30.29
N LYS A 191 -6.09 28.37 -30.43
CA LYS A 191 -6.18 29.54 -31.33
C LYS A 191 -5.67 29.25 -32.75
N HIS A 192 -5.29 28.02 -33.02
CA HIS A 192 -4.70 27.67 -34.30
C HIS A 192 -5.77 27.35 -35.33
N ASP A 193 -5.84 28.16 -36.39
CA ASP A 193 -6.65 27.87 -37.56
C ASP A 193 -5.89 26.87 -38.45
N CYS A 194 -6.26 25.59 -38.39
CA CYS A 194 -5.62 24.57 -39.25
C CYS A 194 -6.08 24.81 -40.71
N ASN A 195 -5.21 25.37 -41.55
CA ASN A 195 -5.45 25.47 -42.99
C ASN A 195 -5.15 24.11 -43.64
N SER A 196 -6.19 23.42 -44.08
CA SER A 196 -6.11 22.11 -44.72
C SER A 196 -5.55 22.25 -46.15
N LYS A 197 -4.23 22.38 -46.27
CA LYS A 197 -3.53 22.06 -47.51
C LYS A 197 -2.60 20.88 -47.20
N ARG A 198 -3.05 19.71 -47.63
CA ARG A 198 -2.29 18.44 -47.62
C ARG A 198 -0.97 18.61 -48.36
#